data_AF-A0A432EMN4-F1
#
_entry.id   AF-A0A432EMN4-F1
#
_cell.length_a   1.000
_cell.length_b   1.000
_cell.length_c   1.000
_cell.angle_alpha   90.00
_cell.angle_beta   90.00
_cell.angle_gamma   90.00
#
_symmetry.space_group_name_H-M   'P 1'
#
loop_
_entity.id
_entity.type
_entity.pdbx_description
1 polymer ?
#
loop_
_entity_poly.entity_id
_entity_poly.type
_entity_poly.pdbx_seq_one_letter_code
_entity_poly.pdbx_strand_id
1 'polypeptide(L)'
;ARRELDRAQELYDRTLLSTVDLQKARLDYQRAEAEYQQKRLAWLRAGYTFDKSVLKAPFDGVIRERRVEPGEYVASEFSPRVLIILERQ
;
A
#
# COMPACT_ATOMS: atom_id res chain seq x y z
N ALA A 1 -9.29 -17.50 9.78
CA ALA A 1 -8.33 -17.11 10.83
C ALA A 1 -9.03 -16.45 12.03
N ARG A 2 -9.64 -15.25 11.91
CA ARG A 2 -10.29 -14.59 13.07
C ARG A 2 -11.37 -15.42 13.77
N ARG A 3 -12.36 -15.91 13.01
CA ARG A 3 -13.41 -16.81 13.52
C ARG A 3 -12.88 -18.09 14.18
N GLU A 4 -11.69 -18.53 13.78
CA GLU A 4 -11.06 -19.73 14.34
C GLU A 4 -10.37 -19.43 15.68
N LEU A 5 -9.71 -18.28 15.77
CA LEU A 5 -9.19 -17.76 17.04
C LEU A 5 -10.33 -17.53 18.05
N ASP A 6 -11.45 -16.92 17.61
CA ASP A 6 -12.60 -16.68 18.48
C ASP A 6 -13.18 -17.99 19.03
N ARG A 7 -13.31 -19.01 18.17
CA ARG A 7 -13.74 -20.37 18.57
C ARG A 7 -12.74 -21.04 19.51
N ALA A 8 -11.44 -20.92 19.22
CA ALA A 8 -10.38 -21.49 20.05
C ALA A 8 -10.36 -20.87 21.46
N GLN A 9 -10.61 -19.55 21.56
CA GLN A 9 -10.73 -18.85 22.83
C GLN A 9 -11.93 -19.36 23.63
N GLU A 10 -13.11 -19.49 23.00
CA GLU A 10 -14.31 -20.00 23.67
C GLU A 10 -14.11 -21.42 24.22
N LEU A 11 -13.47 -22.31 23.45
CA LEU A 11 -13.18 -23.67 23.88
C LEU A 11 -12.13 -23.71 25.00
N TYR A 12 -11.12 -22.84 24.95
CA TYR A 12 -10.13 -22.69 26.01
C TYR A 12 -10.75 -22.22 27.32
N ASP A 13 -11.63 -21.20 27.27
CA ASP A 13 -12.33 -20.66 28.44
C ASP A 13 -13.24 -21.71 29.10
N ARG A 14 -13.75 -22.66 28.30
CA ARG A 14 -14.51 -23.82 28.77
C ARG A 14 -13.62 -25.00 29.21
N THR A 15 -12.29 -24.82 29.24
CA THR A 15 -11.29 -25.84 29.59
C THR A 15 -11.28 -27.06 28.63
N LEU A 16 -11.83 -26.89 27.42
CA LEU A 16 -11.95 -27.94 26.40
C LEU A 16 -10.80 -27.91 25.37
N LEU A 17 -9.93 -26.90 25.43
CA LEU A 17 -8.82 -26.71 24.50
C LEU A 17 -7.51 -26.45 25.27
N SER A 18 -6.40 -26.97 24.74
CA SER A 18 -5.07 -26.73 25.29
C SER A 18 -4.60 -25.29 25.06
N THR A 19 -3.74 -24.79 25.95
CA THR A 19 -3.02 -23.52 25.76
C THR A 19 -2.23 -23.50 24.46
N VAL A 20 -1.64 -24.63 24.06
CA VAL A 20 -0.83 -24.74 22.84
C VAL A 20 -1.68 -24.52 21.59
N ASP A 21 -2.88 -25.10 21.55
CA ASP A 21 -3.80 -24.95 20.42
C ASP A 21 -4.34 -23.52 20.31
N LEU A 22 -4.62 -22.87 21.45
CA LEU A 22 -4.99 -21.45 21.48
C LEU A 22 -3.85 -20.56 20.94
N GLN A 23 -2.60 -20.81 21.36
CA GLN A 23 -1.43 -20.07 20.85
C GLN A 23 -1.25 -20.27 19.36
N LYS A 24 -1.44 -21.49 18.85
CA LYS A 24 -1.39 -21.78 17.41
C LYS A 24 -2.44 -20.98 16.64
N ALA A 25 -3.71 -20.99 17.10
CA ALA A 25 -4.77 -20.20 16.47
C ALA A 25 -4.47 -18.69 16.48
N ARG A 26 -3.83 -18.19 17.54
CA ARG A 26 -3.42 -16.78 17.65
C ARG A 26 -2.29 -16.44 16.67
N LEU A 27 -1.30 -17.30 16.54
CA LEU A 27 -0.22 -17.14 15.55
C LEU A 27 -0.76 -17.16 14.12
N ASP A 28 -1.67 -18.08 13.82
CA ASP A 28 -2.30 -18.18 12.49
C ASP A 28 -3.15 -16.93 12.17
N TYR A 29 -3.84 -16.37 13.16
CA TYR A 29 -4.51 -15.08 13.02
C TYR A 29 -3.54 -13.94 12.76
N GLN A 30 -2.46 -13.82 13.54
CA GLN A 30 -1.46 -12.77 13.35
C GLN A 30 -0.79 -12.85 11.98
N ARG A 31 -0.50 -14.06 11.48
CA ARG A 31 0.03 -14.27 10.12
C ARG A 31 -0.95 -13.79 9.05
N ALA A 32 -2.21 -14.23 9.14
CA ALA A 32 -3.23 -13.82 8.19
C ALA A 32 -3.48 -12.30 8.20
N GLU A 33 -3.43 -11.67 9.38
CA GLU A 33 -3.53 -10.22 9.50
C GLU A 33 -2.32 -9.51 8.87
N ALA A 34 -1.11 -9.99 9.13
CA ALA A 34 0.10 -9.44 8.52
C ALA A 34 0.07 -9.54 6.98
N GLU A 35 -0.37 -10.68 6.43
CA GLU A 35 -0.54 -10.86 4.99
C GLU A 35 -1.59 -9.90 4.42
N TYR A 36 -2.73 -9.75 5.10
CA TYR A 36 -3.77 -8.79 4.71
C TYR A 36 -3.22 -7.37 4.64
N GLN A 37 -2.50 -6.93 5.68
CA GLN A 37 -1.90 -5.59 5.71
C GLN A 37 -0.87 -5.40 4.59
N GLN A 38 -0.02 -6.39 4.32
CA GLN A 38 0.92 -6.34 3.20
C GLN A 38 0.22 -6.17 1.85
N LYS A 39 -0.84 -6.95 1.59
CA LYS A 39 -1.62 -6.84 0.35
C LYS A 39 -2.34 -5.51 0.25
N ARG A 40 -2.86 -4.99 1.36
CA ARG A 40 -3.50 -3.68 1.43
C ARG A 40 -2.52 -2.55 1.13
N LEU A 41 -1.30 -2.61 1.66
CA LEU A 41 -0.25 -1.63 1.36
C LEU A 41 0.15 -1.70 -0.12
N ALA A 42 0.27 -2.89 -0.70
CA ALA A 42 0.56 -3.06 -2.12
C ALA A 42 -0.54 -2.46 -3.00
N TRP A 43 -1.81 -2.65 -2.63
CA TRP A 43 -2.96 -2.05 -3.31
C TRP A 43 -2.96 -0.52 -3.22
N LEU A 44 -2.74 0.04 -2.02
CA LEU A 44 -2.63 1.50 -1.84
C LEU A 44 -1.49 2.10 -2.66
N ARG A 45 -0.33 1.43 -2.70
CA ARG A 45 0.81 1.86 -3.51
C ARG A 45 0.46 1.85 -5.00
N ALA A 46 -0.17 0.77 -5.49
CA ALA A 46 -0.59 0.69 -6.89
C ALA A 46 -1.60 1.79 -7.26
N GLY A 47 -2.56 2.08 -6.37
CA GLY A 47 -3.49 3.20 -6.53
C GLY A 47 -2.78 4.55 -6.58
N TYR A 48 -1.83 4.80 -5.66
CA TYR A 48 -1.03 6.02 -5.67
C TYR A 48 -0.19 6.17 -6.94
N THR A 49 0.47 5.10 -7.40
CA THR A 49 1.22 5.12 -8.65
C THR A 49 0.32 5.39 -9.86
N PHE A 50 -0.88 4.81 -9.87
CA PHE A 50 -1.88 5.09 -10.90
C PHE A 50 -2.32 6.57 -10.89
N ASP A 51 -2.62 7.14 -9.73
CA ASP A 51 -2.98 8.56 -9.61
C ASP A 51 -1.83 9.48 -10.04
N LYS A 52 -0.58 9.07 -9.79
CA LYS A 52 0.63 9.81 -10.20
C LYS A 52 1.10 9.51 -11.62
N SER A 53 0.45 8.59 -12.35
CA SER A 53 0.77 8.29 -13.74
C SER A 53 0.44 9.45 -14.68
N VAL A 54 -0.54 10.28 -14.30
CA VAL A 54 -0.90 11.50 -15.00
C VAL A 54 -0.33 12.69 -14.24
N LEU A 55 0.65 13.35 -14.83
CA LEU A 55 1.21 14.59 -14.28
C LEU A 55 0.17 15.71 -14.35
N LYS A 56 -0.15 16.29 -13.19
CA LYS A 56 -1.04 17.45 -13.05
C LYS A 56 -0.27 18.62 -12.46
N ALA A 57 -0.58 19.84 -12.89
CA ALA A 57 -0.02 21.04 -12.30
C ALA A 57 -0.52 21.20 -10.84
N PRO A 58 0.36 21.54 -9.88
CA PRO A 58 -0.03 21.72 -8.49
C PRO A 58 -0.79 23.03 -8.21
N PHE A 59 -0.78 23.99 -9.16
CA PHE A 59 -1.45 25.28 -9.08
C PHE A 59 -1.72 25.83 -10.48
N ASP A 60 -2.59 26.85 -10.57
CA ASP A 60 -2.88 27.57 -11.82
C ASP A 60 -1.70 28.44 -12.24
N GLY A 61 -1.22 28.24 -13.47
CA GLY A 61 -0.05 28.93 -13.99
C GLY A 61 0.18 28.64 -15.46
N VAL A 62 1.27 29.20 -16.01
CA VAL A 62 1.65 29.01 -17.41
C VAL A 62 2.85 28.07 -17.50
N ILE A 63 2.86 27.18 -18.50
CA ILE A 63 4.02 26.33 -18.78
C ILE A 63 5.11 27.21 -19.40
N ARG A 64 6.21 27.40 -18.69
CA ARG A 64 7.36 28.18 -19.14
C ARG A 64 8.30 27.35 -20.01
N GLU A 65 8.52 26.08 -19.64
CA GLU A 65 9.44 25.18 -20.36
C GLU A 65 8.98 23.72 -20.21
N ARG A 66 9.02 22.97 -21.32
CA ARG A 66 8.83 21.51 -21.35
C ARG A 66 10.15 20.86 -21.78
N ARG A 67 10.74 20.04 -20.91
CA ARG A 67 12.07 19.41 -21.07
C ARG A 67 12.01 17.92 -21.40
N VAL A 68 10.87 17.45 -21.88
CA VAL A 68 10.62 16.03 -22.20
C VAL A 68 9.77 15.95 -23.45
N GLU A 69 10.08 15.03 -24.35
CA GLU A 69 9.26 14.77 -25.55
C GLU A 69 8.25 13.62 -25.35
N PRO A 70 7.10 13.62 -26.05
CA PRO A 70 6.12 12.56 -25.92
C PRO A 70 6.74 11.22 -26.32
N GLY A 71 6.65 10.21 -25.45
CA GLY A 71 7.24 8.89 -25.68
C GLY A 71 8.65 8.72 -25.11
N GLU A 72 9.25 9.76 -24.52
CA GLU A 72 10.54 9.63 -23.84
C GLU A 72 10.40 8.85 -22.51
N TYR A 73 11.24 7.84 -22.31
CA TYR A 73 11.27 7.06 -21.08
C TYR A 73 11.99 7.83 -19.97
N VAL A 74 11.25 8.21 -18.92
CA VAL A 74 11.80 8.90 -17.75
C VAL A 74 11.91 7.92 -16.59
N ALA A 75 13.14 7.47 -16.30
CA ALA A 75 13.46 6.64 -15.14
C ALA A 75 13.49 7.46 -13.84
N SER A 76 12.30 7.78 -13.31
CA SER A 76 12.14 8.62 -12.11
C SER A 76 12.80 8.03 -10.85
N GLU A 77 13.02 6.72 -10.80
CA GLU A 77 13.64 6.03 -9.66
C GLU A 77 15.16 6.20 -9.57
N PHE A 78 15.84 6.46 -10.70
CA PHE A 78 17.31 6.51 -10.76
C PHE A 78 17.87 7.88 -11.16
N SER A 79 17.06 8.74 -11.79
CA SER A 79 17.48 10.09 -12.17
C SER A 79 16.29 11.05 -12.15
N PRO A 80 16.04 11.74 -11.01
CA PRO A 80 15.00 12.75 -10.95
C PRO A 80 15.37 13.92 -11.89
N ARG A 81 14.64 14.04 -13.01
CA ARG A 81 14.79 15.14 -13.97
C ARG A 81 13.58 16.07 -13.90
N VAL A 82 13.83 17.36 -14.01
CA VAL A 82 12.77 18.38 -14.13
C VAL A 82 12.17 18.30 -15.53
N LEU A 83 10.90 17.90 -15.62
CA LEU A 83 10.19 17.72 -16.89
C LEU A 83 9.47 18.99 -17.35
N ILE A 84 8.90 19.75 -16.41
CA ILE A 84 8.08 20.93 -16.69
C ILE A 84 8.44 22.03 -15.69
N ILE A 85 8.64 23.25 -16.19
CA ILE A 85 8.77 24.46 -15.37
C ILE A 85 7.48 25.26 -15.51
N LEU A 86 6.83 25.52 -14.37
CA LEU A 86 5.60 26.30 -14.28
C LEU A 86 5.90 27.66 -13.67
N GLU A 87 5.23 28.69 -14.18
CA GLU A 87 5.27 30.05 -13.64
C GLU A 87 3.86 30.41 -13.14
N ARG A 88 3.79 30.91 -11.91
CA ARG A 88 2.53 31.31 -11.27
C ARG A 88 2.09 32.66 -11.83
N GLN A 89 0.81 32.79 -12.18
CA GLN A 89 0.21 34.08 -12.53
C GLN A 89 -0.09 34.92 -11.28
#